data_AF-A0A7Z9PV96-F1
#
_entry.id   AF-A0A7Z9PV96-F1
#
_cell.length_a   1.000
_cell.length_b   1.000
_cell.length_c   1.000
_cell.angle_alpha   90.00
_cell.angle_beta   90.00
_cell.angle_gamma   90.00
#
_symmetry.space_group_name_H-M   'P 1'
#
loop_
_entity.id
_entity.type
_entity.pdbx_description
1 polymer ?
#
loop_
_entity_poly.entity_id
_entity_poly.type
_entity_poly.pdbx_seq_one_letter_code
_entity_poly.pdbx_strand_id
1 'polypeptide(L)'
;MNLANFSKDSRTARALVAGFSATTAATFLLFLSHLAVMLLARLEPNSIYSNMADNPLVNGASGAIYLAVTLHFVMGLFLALIYAHLWRPRVRGSAAVRGMTFALFPWFLSCTVLFPFFGLGAFALGLGAGILPAAGSLLLHLVYGFTLSLAYQPSAYNLSRRTSGTEFEEDRHAVRQAKGGALGLLTGATVGSCIGLAGIFTFGLGGLQMAGMP
;
A
#
# COMPACT_ATOMS: atom_id res chain seq x y z
N MET A 1 14.54 -13.16 -30.72
CA MET A 1 13.83 -12.55 -29.56
C MET A 1 13.92 -11.03 -29.68
N ASN A 2 12.81 -10.29 -29.63
CA ASN A 2 12.76 -8.85 -29.97
C ASN A 2 13.07 -7.97 -28.74
N LEU A 3 14.05 -7.06 -28.84
CA LEU A 3 14.54 -6.18 -27.75
C LEU A 3 13.42 -5.35 -27.11
N ALA A 4 12.38 -5.01 -27.87
CA ALA A 4 11.22 -4.27 -27.35
C ALA A 4 10.45 -5.05 -26.27
N ASN A 5 10.30 -6.37 -26.43
CA ASN A 5 9.57 -7.22 -25.50
C ASN A 5 10.31 -7.37 -24.17
N PHE A 6 11.63 -7.59 -24.22
CA PHE A 6 12.48 -7.67 -23.03
C PHE A 6 12.43 -6.38 -22.17
N SER A 7 12.36 -5.22 -22.82
CA SER A 7 12.25 -3.92 -22.12
C SER A 7 10.89 -3.68 -21.45
N LYS A 8 9.83 -4.35 -21.92
CA LYS A 8 8.48 -4.29 -21.33
C LYS A 8 8.40 -5.23 -20.14
N ASP A 9 8.86 -6.46 -20.30
CA ASP A 9 8.82 -7.49 -19.26
C ASP A 9 9.61 -7.06 -18.01
N SER A 10 10.79 -6.45 -18.21
CA SER A 10 11.59 -5.88 -17.13
C SER A 10 10.94 -4.68 -16.43
N ARG A 11 10.13 -3.87 -17.12
CA ARG A 11 9.37 -2.77 -16.48
C ARG A 11 8.21 -3.32 -15.66
N THR A 12 7.46 -4.27 -16.22
CA THR A 12 6.33 -4.91 -15.53
C THR A 12 6.79 -5.60 -14.25
N ALA A 13 7.83 -6.43 -14.31
CA ALA A 13 8.35 -7.12 -13.13
C ALA A 13 8.78 -6.13 -12.02
N ARG A 14 9.49 -5.05 -12.39
CA ARG A 14 9.87 -3.99 -11.44
C ARG A 14 8.67 -3.25 -10.87
N ALA A 15 7.66 -2.99 -11.69
CA ALA A 15 6.43 -2.33 -11.26
C ALA A 15 5.70 -3.19 -10.22
N LEU A 16 5.61 -4.50 -10.43
CA LEU A 16 4.97 -5.43 -9.50
C LEU A 16 5.71 -5.49 -8.16
N VAL A 17 7.04 -5.64 -8.16
CA VAL A 17 7.85 -5.65 -6.92
C VAL A 17 7.74 -4.31 -6.17
N ALA A 18 7.79 -3.20 -6.89
CA ALA A 18 7.65 -1.87 -6.30
C ALA A 18 6.23 -1.64 -5.74
N GLY A 19 5.20 -2.09 -6.46
CA GLY A 19 3.80 -2.03 -6.04
C GLY A 19 3.54 -2.88 -4.81
N PHE A 20 4.07 -4.10 -4.74
CA PHE A 20 3.97 -4.95 -3.57
C PHE A 20 4.61 -4.28 -2.35
N SER A 21 5.84 -3.77 -2.49
CA SER A 21 6.56 -3.05 -1.43
C SER A 21 5.80 -1.81 -0.95
N ALA A 22 5.27 -1.02 -1.88
CA ALA A 22 4.50 0.19 -1.58
C ALA A 22 3.18 -0.10 -0.87
N THR A 23 2.45 -1.12 -1.34
CA THR A 23 1.17 -1.51 -0.75
C THR A 23 1.38 -2.08 0.64
N THR A 24 2.46 -2.84 0.84
CA THR A 24 2.88 -3.32 2.15
C THR A 24 3.14 -2.17 3.13
N ALA A 25 3.93 -1.17 2.73
CA ALA A 25 4.20 0.01 3.56
C ALA A 25 2.91 0.80 3.88
N ALA A 26 2.03 0.97 2.90
CA ALA A 26 0.73 1.59 3.09
C ALA A 26 -0.16 0.79 4.05
N THR A 27 -0.23 -0.54 3.89
CA THR A 27 -1.03 -1.42 4.75
C THR A 27 -0.57 -1.30 6.21
N PHE A 28 0.74 -1.22 6.45
CA PHE A 28 1.27 -1.00 7.78
C PHE A 28 0.83 0.32 8.40
N LEU A 29 0.93 1.40 7.62
CA LEU A 29 0.49 2.71 8.07
C LEU A 29 -1.02 2.73 8.34
N LEU A 30 -1.82 2.14 7.44
CA LEU A 30 -3.26 1.98 7.61
C LEU A 30 -3.58 1.23 8.90
N PHE A 31 -2.89 0.12 9.16
CA PHE A 31 -3.06 -0.67 10.36
C PHE A 31 -2.73 0.13 11.63
N LEU A 32 -1.58 0.83 11.65
CA LEU A 32 -1.18 1.68 12.77
C LEU A 32 -2.17 2.83 13.02
N SER A 33 -2.64 3.47 11.95
CA SER A 33 -3.66 4.52 12.03
C SER A 33 -4.98 3.96 12.58
N HIS A 34 -5.40 2.78 12.14
CA HIS A 34 -6.63 2.15 12.64
C HIS A 34 -6.52 1.81 14.13
N LEU A 35 -5.40 1.25 14.58
CA LEU A 35 -5.14 1.00 16.01
C LEU A 35 -5.18 2.30 16.82
N ALA A 36 -4.56 3.38 16.32
CA ALA A 36 -4.56 4.67 17.00
C ALA A 36 -5.98 5.23 17.14
N VAL A 37 -6.78 5.22 16.07
CA VAL A 37 -8.19 5.65 16.08
C VAL A 37 -9.00 4.80 17.06
N MET A 38 -8.79 3.48 17.07
CA MET A 38 -9.51 2.59 17.96
C MET A 38 -9.17 2.80 19.43
N LEU A 39 -7.90 3.06 19.74
CA LEU A 39 -7.48 3.42 21.09
C LEU A 39 -8.12 4.74 21.53
N LEU A 40 -8.07 5.77 20.68
CA LEU A 40 -8.66 7.08 20.98
C LEU A 40 -10.18 7.01 21.16
N ALA A 41 -10.88 6.23 20.33
CA ALA A 41 -12.31 6.01 20.47
C ALA A 41 -12.68 5.33 21.80
N ARG A 42 -11.82 4.45 22.33
CA ARG A 42 -12.04 3.81 23.64
C ARG A 42 -11.78 4.75 24.81
N LEU A 43 -10.78 5.63 24.69
CA LEU A 43 -10.46 6.63 25.70
C LEU A 43 -11.49 7.75 25.75
N GLU A 44 -12.06 8.11 24.59
CA GLU A 44 -13.06 9.18 24.45
C GLU A 44 -14.28 8.70 23.63
N PRO A 45 -15.23 7.96 24.24
CA PRO A 45 -16.33 7.30 23.53
C PRO A 45 -17.29 8.22 22.76
N ASN A 46 -17.36 9.50 23.14
CA ASN A 46 -18.23 10.51 22.53
C ASN A 46 -17.45 11.54 21.67
N SER A 47 -16.26 11.16 21.19
CA SER A 47 -15.38 12.02 20.37
C SER A 47 -15.57 11.78 18.86
N ILE A 48 -14.91 12.60 18.04
CA ILE A 48 -14.84 12.38 16.59
C ILE A 48 -14.22 11.02 16.21
N TYR A 49 -13.44 10.41 17.10
CA TYR A 49 -12.74 9.14 16.84
C TYR A 49 -13.68 7.95 16.85
N SER A 50 -14.81 8.00 17.58
CA SER A 50 -15.79 6.91 17.59
C SER A 50 -16.46 6.75 16.23
N ASN A 51 -16.86 7.85 15.58
CA ASN A 51 -17.37 7.83 14.21
C ASN A 51 -16.34 7.34 13.18
N MET A 52 -15.05 7.61 13.41
CA MET A 52 -13.98 7.13 12.54
C MET A 52 -13.69 5.63 12.74
N ALA A 53 -13.90 5.12 13.95
CA ALA A 53 -13.75 3.71 14.26
C ALA A 53 -14.94 2.88 13.78
N ASP A 54 -16.16 3.38 13.97
CA ASP A 54 -17.41 2.70 13.63
C ASP A 54 -18.04 3.34 12.40
N ASN A 55 -17.70 2.81 11.23
CA ASN A 55 -18.28 3.27 9.97
C ASN A 55 -18.41 2.13 8.95
N PRO A 56 -19.25 2.29 7.91
CA PRO A 56 -19.52 1.23 6.94
C PRO A 56 -18.28 0.67 6.23
N LEU A 57 -17.26 1.51 5.96
CA LEU A 57 -16.02 1.08 5.32
C LEU A 57 -15.21 0.17 6.25
N VAL A 58 -15.02 0.57 7.52
CA VAL A 58 -14.28 -0.21 8.52
C VAL A 58 -15.03 -1.49 8.87
N ASN A 59 -16.35 -1.41 9.06
CA ASN A 59 -17.19 -2.56 9.39
C ASN A 59 -17.23 -3.57 8.24
N GLY A 60 -17.38 -3.10 7.00
CA GLY A 60 -17.31 -3.94 5.81
C GLY A 60 -15.95 -4.60 5.62
N ALA A 61 -14.85 -3.85 5.82
CA ALA A 61 -13.51 -4.39 5.76
C ALA A 61 -13.25 -5.44 6.86
N SER A 62 -13.76 -5.22 8.07
CA SER A 62 -13.59 -6.13 9.20
C SER A 62 -14.38 -7.44 9.01
N GLY A 63 -15.59 -7.36 8.45
CA GLY A 63 -16.42 -8.52 8.14
C GLY A 63 -15.87 -9.41 7.02
N ALA A 64 -15.00 -8.87 6.16
CA ALA A 64 -14.40 -9.59 5.03
C ALA A 64 -12.90 -9.29 4.89
N ILE A 65 -12.15 -9.43 6.00
CA ILE A 65 -10.75 -8.96 6.08
C ILE A 65 -9.85 -9.52 4.98
N TYR A 66 -10.00 -10.81 4.63
CA TYR A 66 -9.22 -11.42 3.55
C TYR A 66 -9.50 -10.75 2.20
N LEU A 67 -10.77 -10.50 1.89
CA LEU A 67 -11.16 -9.80 0.66
C LEU A 67 -10.66 -8.36 0.65
N ALA A 68 -10.79 -7.65 1.78
CA ALA A 68 -10.31 -6.27 1.90
C ALA A 68 -8.80 -6.17 1.67
N VAL A 69 -8.01 -7.06 2.30
CA VAL A 69 -6.57 -7.14 2.10
C VAL A 69 -6.23 -7.50 0.65
N THR A 70 -6.89 -8.52 0.07
CA THR A 70 -6.68 -8.90 -1.34
C THR A 70 -6.95 -7.74 -2.29
N LEU A 71 -8.09 -7.05 -2.14
CA LEU A 71 -8.44 -5.90 -2.98
C LEU A 71 -7.44 -4.74 -2.81
N HIS A 72 -6.97 -4.50 -1.58
CA HIS A 72 -5.96 -3.48 -1.31
C HIS A 72 -4.65 -3.79 -2.07
N PHE A 73 -4.18 -5.04 -2.02
CA PHE A 73 -2.99 -5.48 -2.77
C PHE A 73 -3.20 -5.46 -4.29
N VAL A 74 -4.33 -5.95 -4.79
CA VAL A 74 -4.65 -5.94 -6.24
C VAL A 74 -4.68 -4.51 -6.76
N MET A 75 -5.36 -3.60 -6.06
CA MET A 75 -5.41 -2.19 -6.44
C MET A 75 -4.02 -1.54 -6.38
N GLY A 76 -3.25 -1.83 -5.33
CA GLY A 76 -1.88 -1.34 -5.19
C GLY A 76 -0.95 -1.82 -6.32
N LEU A 77 -1.08 -3.06 -6.78
CA LEU A 77 -0.34 -3.56 -7.94
C LEU A 77 -0.82 -2.93 -9.25
N PHE A 78 -2.13 -2.78 -9.42
CA PHE A 78 -2.72 -2.11 -10.58
C PHE A 78 -2.24 -0.66 -10.72
N LEU A 79 -2.25 0.09 -9.63
CA LEU A 79 -1.70 1.46 -9.58
C LEU A 79 -0.20 1.49 -9.88
N ALA A 80 0.56 0.48 -9.46
CA ALA A 80 1.99 0.39 -9.78
C ALA A 80 2.24 0.18 -11.28
N LEU A 81 1.39 -0.61 -11.95
CA LEU A 81 1.44 -0.78 -13.40
C LEU A 81 1.11 0.55 -14.13
N ILE A 82 0.08 1.26 -13.68
CA ILE A 82 -0.25 2.60 -14.17
C ILE A 82 0.93 3.55 -13.99
N TYR A 83 1.53 3.57 -12.79
CA TYR A 83 2.68 4.40 -12.50
C TYR A 83 3.85 4.11 -13.46
N ALA A 84 4.18 2.83 -13.67
CA ALA A 84 5.31 2.43 -14.49
C ALA A 84 5.14 2.74 -15.99
N HIS A 85 3.93 2.55 -16.53
CA HIS A 85 3.66 2.61 -17.96
C HIS A 85 3.07 3.94 -18.42
N LEU A 86 2.28 4.60 -17.58
CA LEU A 86 1.55 5.82 -17.93
C LEU A 86 2.18 7.05 -17.27
N TRP A 87 2.49 7.00 -15.97
CA TRP A 87 2.96 8.18 -15.23
C TRP A 87 4.46 8.45 -15.41
N ARG A 88 5.30 7.45 -15.10
CA ARG A 88 6.77 7.54 -15.10
C ARG A 88 7.34 8.12 -16.40
N PRO A 89 6.87 7.76 -17.61
CA PRO A 89 7.45 8.30 -18.84
C PRO A 89 7.18 9.80 -19.05
N ARG A 90 6.13 10.35 -18.43
CA ARG A 90 5.64 11.72 -18.68
C ARG A 90 6.14 12.74 -17.66
N VAL A 91 6.46 12.31 -16.44
CA VAL A 91 6.76 13.20 -15.32
C VAL A 91 8.25 13.21 -15.00
N ARG A 92 8.86 14.39 -14.98
CA ARG A 92 10.27 14.63 -14.61
C ARG A 92 10.40 14.96 -13.11
N GLY A 93 11.63 14.94 -12.58
CA GLY A 93 11.92 15.27 -11.17
C GLY A 93 12.61 14.15 -10.38
N SER A 94 12.75 14.32 -9.06
CA SER A 94 13.27 13.27 -8.19
C SER A 94 12.29 12.09 -8.08
N ALA A 95 12.75 10.91 -7.64
CA ALA A 95 11.83 9.78 -7.44
C ALA A 95 10.77 10.10 -6.39
N ALA A 96 11.18 10.66 -5.25
CA ALA A 96 10.25 11.06 -4.20
C ALA A 96 9.11 11.95 -4.76
N VAL A 97 9.46 13.01 -5.49
CA VAL A 97 8.47 13.94 -6.07
C VAL A 97 7.56 13.25 -7.08
N ARG A 98 8.09 12.42 -7.99
CA ARG A 98 7.25 11.69 -8.96
C ARG A 98 6.25 10.74 -8.30
N GLY A 99 6.70 10.05 -7.26
CA GLY A 99 5.86 9.12 -6.50
C GLY A 99 4.76 9.83 -5.74
N MET A 100 5.12 10.88 -5.01
CA MET A 100 4.16 11.68 -4.24
C MET A 100 3.13 12.38 -5.14
N THR A 101 3.57 12.96 -6.27
CA THR A 101 2.64 13.58 -7.23
C THR A 101 1.72 12.56 -7.90
N PHE A 102 2.20 11.36 -8.20
CA PHE A 102 1.35 10.26 -8.67
C PHE A 102 0.26 9.93 -7.64
N ALA A 103 0.64 9.82 -6.37
CA ALA A 103 -0.26 9.44 -5.28
C ALA A 103 -1.40 10.44 -5.00
N LEU A 104 -1.27 11.69 -5.43
CA LEU A 104 -2.36 12.66 -5.35
C LEU A 104 -3.57 12.25 -6.19
N PHE A 105 -3.36 11.57 -7.32
CA PHE A 105 -4.43 11.09 -8.18
C PHE A 105 -5.32 10.01 -7.52
N PRO A 106 -4.79 8.85 -7.06
CA PRO A 106 -5.60 7.85 -6.35
C PRO A 106 -6.14 8.37 -5.02
N TRP A 107 -5.43 9.28 -4.34
CA TRP A 107 -5.99 9.95 -3.15
C TRP A 107 -7.24 10.76 -3.50
N PHE A 108 -7.15 11.61 -4.53
CA PHE A 108 -8.28 12.42 -4.96
C PHE A 108 -9.46 11.56 -5.41
N LEU A 109 -9.19 10.48 -6.15
CA LEU A 109 -10.20 9.51 -6.55
C LEU A 109 -10.84 8.83 -5.32
N SER A 110 -10.05 8.50 -4.30
CA SER A 110 -10.58 7.94 -3.05
C SER A 110 -11.51 8.93 -2.35
N CYS A 111 -11.11 10.20 -2.24
CA CYS A 111 -11.89 11.24 -1.60
C CYS A 111 -13.19 11.57 -2.33
N THR A 112 -13.21 11.51 -3.66
CA THR A 112 -14.33 11.97 -4.48
C THR A 112 -15.23 10.86 -5.01
N VAL A 113 -14.73 9.61 -5.05
CA VAL A 113 -15.48 8.46 -5.59
C VAL A 113 -15.61 7.37 -4.54
N LEU A 114 -14.49 6.89 -3.98
CA LEU A 114 -14.52 5.74 -3.07
C LEU A 114 -15.25 6.04 -1.76
N PHE A 115 -14.94 7.16 -1.10
CA PHE A 115 -15.57 7.54 0.16
C PHE A 115 -17.08 7.78 0.01
N PRO A 116 -17.57 8.54 -0.99
CA PRO A 116 -19.01 8.63 -1.27
C PRO A 116 -19.66 7.28 -1.57
N PHE A 117 -18.98 6.39 -2.30
CA PHE A 117 -19.51 5.06 -2.62
C PHE A 117 -19.81 4.23 -1.36
N PHE A 118 -19.00 4.38 -0.31
CA PHE A 118 -19.22 3.74 1.00
C PHE A 118 -20.08 4.56 1.96
N GLY A 119 -20.73 5.63 1.49
CA GLY A 119 -21.60 6.48 2.31
C GLY A 119 -20.86 7.42 3.26
N LEU A 120 -19.54 7.57 3.12
CA LEU A 120 -18.74 8.47 3.99
C LEU A 120 -18.80 9.94 3.53
N GLY A 121 -19.36 10.21 2.35
CA GLY A 121 -19.38 11.53 1.71
C GLY A 121 -18.03 11.93 1.09
N ALA A 122 -18.02 13.05 0.37
CA ALA A 122 -16.81 13.57 -0.26
C ALA A 122 -15.78 13.97 0.82
N PHE A 123 -14.52 13.61 0.60
CA PHE A 123 -13.44 13.79 1.59
C PHE A 123 -13.76 13.16 2.97
N ALA A 124 -14.67 12.19 3.01
CA ALA A 124 -15.15 11.54 4.23
C ALA A 124 -15.79 12.51 5.25
N LEU A 125 -16.31 13.66 4.79
CA LEU A 125 -16.96 14.65 5.66
C LEU A 125 -18.22 14.10 6.37
N GLY A 126 -18.86 13.07 5.81
CA GLY A 126 -20.00 12.39 6.42
C GLY A 126 -19.66 11.68 7.74
N LEU A 127 -18.38 11.47 8.07
CA LEU A 127 -17.94 10.95 9.36
C LEU A 127 -18.05 11.97 10.51
N GLY A 128 -18.27 13.25 10.21
CA GLY A 128 -18.31 14.31 11.24
C GLY A 128 -16.97 14.62 11.90
N ALA A 129 -15.87 14.02 11.43
CA ALA A 129 -14.50 14.25 11.93
C ALA A 129 -13.75 15.38 11.16
N GLY A 130 -14.49 16.20 10.39
CA GLY A 130 -13.91 17.23 9.54
C GLY A 130 -12.98 16.67 8.46
N ILE A 131 -11.88 17.37 8.17
CA ILE A 131 -10.92 16.99 7.12
C ILE A 131 -9.93 15.90 7.57
N LEU A 132 -9.94 15.53 8.85
CA LEU A 132 -8.95 14.63 9.45
C LEU A 132 -8.87 13.26 8.73
N PRO A 133 -9.98 12.58 8.37
CA PRO A 133 -9.91 11.32 7.64
C PRO A 133 -9.29 11.46 6.23
N ALA A 134 -9.59 12.56 5.53
CA ALA A 134 -8.98 12.85 4.22
C ALA A 134 -7.49 13.18 4.32
N ALA A 135 -7.05 13.85 5.38
CA ALA A 135 -5.64 14.13 5.64
C ALA A 135 -4.88 12.84 5.99
N GLY A 136 -5.47 11.97 6.81
CA GLY A 136 -4.90 10.64 7.10
C GLY A 136 -4.79 9.77 5.84
N SER A 137 -5.83 9.77 5.00
CA SER A 137 -5.76 9.06 3.72
C SER A 137 -4.75 9.67 2.76
N LEU A 138 -4.53 11.00 2.78
CA LEU A 138 -3.48 11.65 1.99
C LEU A 138 -2.11 11.12 2.39
N LEU A 139 -1.81 11.09 3.69
CA LEU A 139 -0.54 10.57 4.19
C LEU A 139 -0.31 9.12 3.75
N LEU A 140 -1.34 8.28 3.85
CA LEU A 140 -1.32 6.90 3.37
C LEU A 140 -0.90 6.80 1.90
N HIS A 141 -1.54 7.59 1.03
CA HIS A 141 -1.25 7.60 -0.39
C HIS A 141 0.15 8.17 -0.68
N LEU A 142 0.58 9.20 0.03
CA LEU A 142 1.92 9.77 -0.13
C LEU A 142 3.01 8.74 0.22
N VAL A 143 2.83 7.97 1.30
CA VAL A 143 3.74 6.87 1.67
C VAL A 143 3.76 5.78 0.60
N TYR A 144 2.60 5.40 0.07
CA TYR A 144 2.51 4.47 -1.06
C TYR A 144 3.30 5.00 -2.27
N GLY A 145 3.02 6.23 -2.72
CA GLY A 145 3.64 6.82 -3.90
C GLY A 145 5.15 6.99 -3.76
N PHE A 146 5.60 7.48 -2.60
CA PHE A 146 7.02 7.61 -2.26
C PHE A 146 7.74 6.25 -2.33
N THR A 147 7.20 5.24 -1.65
CA THR A 147 7.79 3.89 -1.61
C THR A 147 7.80 3.26 -3.00
N LEU A 148 6.70 3.39 -3.75
CA LEU A 148 6.57 2.90 -5.12
C LEU A 148 7.66 3.49 -6.02
N SER A 149 7.81 4.81 -6.02
CA SER A 149 8.77 5.45 -6.92
C SER A 149 10.22 5.15 -6.55
N LEU A 150 10.54 4.98 -5.26
CA LEU A 150 11.88 4.62 -4.82
C LEU A 150 12.20 3.16 -5.16
N ALA A 151 11.30 2.23 -4.83
CA ALA A 151 11.44 0.81 -5.14
C ALA A 151 11.48 0.56 -6.66
N TYR A 152 10.81 1.40 -7.44
CA TYR A 152 10.86 1.33 -8.91
C TYR A 152 12.14 1.95 -9.52
N GLN A 153 13.06 2.55 -8.75
CA GLN A 153 14.32 3.03 -9.34
C GLN A 153 15.18 1.85 -9.83
N PRO A 154 15.89 1.99 -10.97
CA PRO A 154 16.95 1.04 -11.32
C PRO A 154 18.02 1.12 -10.23
N SER A 155 18.42 -0.02 -9.65
CA SER A 155 19.53 -0.05 -8.69
C SER A 155 20.82 0.51 -9.33
N ALA A 156 21.66 1.20 -8.55
CA ALA A 156 22.91 1.82 -9.01
C ALA A 156 23.80 0.85 -9.80
N TYR A 157 23.79 -0.43 -9.42
CA TYR A 157 24.46 -1.52 -10.13
C TYR A 157 23.99 -1.71 -11.59
N ASN A 158 22.70 -1.58 -11.88
CA ASN A 158 22.17 -1.69 -13.25
C ASN A 158 22.57 -0.48 -14.12
N LEU A 159 22.80 0.68 -13.49
CA LEU A 159 23.24 1.89 -14.18
C LEU A 159 24.71 1.77 -14.59
N SER A 160 25.57 1.30 -13.67
CA SER A 160 26.99 0.99 -13.92
C SER A 160 27.18 -0.12 -14.96
N ARG A 161 26.24 -1.08 -15.03
CA ARG A 161 26.30 -2.19 -15.97
C ARG A 161 25.78 -1.86 -17.37
N ARG A 162 24.79 -0.96 -17.50
CA ARG A 162 24.36 -0.45 -18.83
C ARG A 162 25.48 0.29 -19.55
N THR A 163 26.43 0.83 -18.79
CA THR A 163 27.66 1.47 -19.30
C THR A 163 28.81 0.50 -19.53
N SER A 164 28.79 -0.72 -18.96
CA SER A 164 29.83 -1.74 -19.13
C SER A 164 29.27 -2.97 -19.87
N GLY A 165 29.33 -2.96 -21.20
CA GLY A 165 28.76 -4.03 -22.04
C GLY A 165 29.55 -5.34 -21.98
N THR A 166 29.27 -6.22 -21.00
CA THR A 166 29.82 -7.58 -20.97
C THR A 166 28.74 -8.64 -20.71
N GLU A 167 28.61 -9.56 -21.65
CA GLU A 167 27.55 -10.58 -21.81
C GLU A 167 27.73 -11.88 -21.00
N PHE A 168 28.57 -11.94 -19.96
CA PHE A 168 29.05 -13.23 -19.42
C PHE A 168 28.49 -13.70 -18.05
N GLU A 169 27.27 -13.33 -17.62
CA GLU A 169 26.79 -13.69 -16.27
C GLU A 169 25.35 -14.22 -16.15
N GLU A 170 24.73 -14.70 -17.24
CA GLU A 170 23.32 -15.14 -17.27
C GLU A 170 22.89 -16.13 -16.15
N ASP A 171 23.78 -16.96 -15.63
CA ASP A 171 23.41 -18.01 -14.67
C ASP A 171 23.38 -17.56 -13.18
N ARG A 172 24.10 -16.49 -12.82
CA ARG A 172 24.06 -15.91 -11.45
C ARG A 172 22.88 -14.95 -11.24
N HIS A 173 22.10 -14.69 -12.29
CA HIS A 173 21.09 -13.63 -12.32
C HIS A 173 19.71 -14.05 -11.82
N ALA A 174 19.32 -15.32 -11.94
CA ALA A 174 18.09 -15.85 -11.34
C ALA A 174 18.15 -15.81 -9.80
N VAL A 175 19.30 -16.16 -9.22
CA VAL A 175 19.53 -16.22 -7.77
C VAL A 175 19.57 -14.84 -7.11
N ARG A 176 19.87 -13.76 -7.86
CA ARG A 176 20.05 -12.40 -7.31
C ARG A 176 18.88 -11.46 -7.57
N GLN A 177 18.08 -11.67 -8.63
CA GLN A 177 16.71 -11.12 -8.69
C GLN A 177 15.85 -11.69 -7.55
N ALA A 178 16.07 -12.95 -7.18
CA ALA A 178 15.50 -13.54 -5.98
C ALA A 178 15.94 -12.81 -4.68
N LYS A 179 17.06 -12.06 -4.64
CA LYS A 179 17.44 -11.26 -3.45
C LYS A 179 16.67 -9.95 -3.32
N GLY A 180 16.36 -9.28 -4.43
CA GLY A 180 15.45 -8.12 -4.43
C GLY A 180 14.00 -8.53 -4.16
N GLY A 181 13.58 -9.65 -4.75
CA GLY A 181 12.33 -10.34 -4.41
C GLY A 181 12.30 -10.78 -2.94
N ALA A 182 13.40 -11.32 -2.41
CA ALA A 182 13.51 -11.76 -1.01
C ALA A 182 13.52 -10.58 -0.03
N LEU A 183 14.07 -9.42 -0.37
CA LEU A 183 13.94 -8.22 0.47
C LEU A 183 12.50 -7.70 0.50
N GLY A 184 11.81 -7.70 -0.65
CA GLY A 184 10.37 -7.42 -0.73
C GLY A 184 9.52 -8.45 0.01
N LEU A 185 9.89 -9.73 -0.07
CA LEU A 185 9.22 -10.84 0.61
C LEU A 185 9.50 -10.83 2.12
N LEU A 186 10.72 -10.49 2.55
CA LEU A 186 11.10 -10.40 3.98
C LEU A 186 10.45 -9.21 4.64
N THR A 187 10.43 -8.05 3.97
CA THR A 187 9.66 -6.91 4.43
C THR A 187 8.19 -7.27 4.46
N GLY A 188 7.60 -7.70 3.35
CA GLY A 188 6.19 -8.14 3.26
C GLY A 188 5.78 -9.24 4.23
N ALA A 189 6.63 -10.22 4.51
CA ALA A 189 6.38 -11.30 5.46
C ALA A 189 6.49 -10.80 6.90
N THR A 190 7.44 -9.93 7.21
CA THR A 190 7.51 -9.27 8.53
C THR A 190 6.25 -8.45 8.76
N VAL A 191 5.82 -7.71 7.73
CA VAL A 191 4.60 -6.90 7.76
C VAL A 191 3.35 -7.73 7.93
N GLY A 192 3.18 -8.74 7.08
CA GLY A 192 2.06 -9.67 7.11
C GLY A 192 2.00 -10.45 8.41
N SER A 193 3.15 -10.82 8.99
CA SER A 193 3.23 -11.50 10.28
C SER A 193 2.83 -10.56 11.43
N CYS A 194 3.31 -9.31 11.44
CA CYS A 194 2.91 -8.33 12.45
C CYS A 194 1.40 -8.02 12.39
N ILE A 195 0.84 -7.85 11.18
CA ILE A 195 -0.59 -7.58 10.98
C ILE A 195 -1.42 -8.83 11.33
N GLY A 196 -0.99 -10.02 10.91
CA GLY A 196 -1.67 -11.28 11.23
C GLY A 196 -1.70 -11.55 12.72
N LEU A 197 -0.57 -11.37 13.42
CA LEU A 197 -0.49 -11.52 14.87
C LEU A 197 -1.34 -10.48 15.59
N ALA A 198 -1.32 -9.23 15.15
CA ALA A 198 -2.13 -8.20 15.78
C ALA A 198 -3.64 -8.36 15.48
N GLY A 199 -4.01 -8.89 14.31
CA GLY A 199 -5.38 -9.31 14.02
C GLY A 199 -5.85 -10.46 14.91
N ILE A 200 -4.99 -11.46 15.14
CA ILE A 200 -5.26 -12.55 16.11
C ILE A 200 -5.42 -11.99 17.52
N PHE A 201 -4.58 -11.03 17.94
CA PHE A 201 -4.69 -10.42 19.26
C PHE A 201 -5.94 -9.53 19.41
N THR A 202 -6.30 -8.78 18.38
CA THR A 202 -7.42 -7.83 18.44
C THR A 202 -8.78 -8.54 18.32
N PHE A 203 -8.87 -9.58 17.48
CA PHE A 203 -10.13 -10.29 17.21
C PHE A 203 -10.23 -11.66 17.91
N GLY A 204 -9.12 -12.35 18.18
CA GLY A 204 -9.10 -13.66 18.85
C GLY A 204 -9.37 -13.59 20.35
N LEU A 205 -8.96 -12.53 21.04
CA LEU A 205 -9.30 -12.32 22.45
C LEU A 205 -10.78 -11.97 22.65
N GLY A 206 -11.41 -11.27 21.69
CA GLY A 206 -12.85 -11.00 21.71
C GLY A 206 -13.70 -12.26 21.54
N GLY A 207 -13.24 -13.24 20.75
CA GLY A 207 -13.92 -14.53 20.56
C GLY A 207 -13.84 -15.45 21.78
N LEU A 208 -12.71 -15.47 22.49
CA LEU A 208 -12.55 -16.28 23.70
C LEU A 208 -13.35 -15.73 24.90
N GLN A 209 -13.57 -14.42 24.97
CA GLN A 209 -14.37 -13.80 26.02
C GLN A 209 -15.88 -14.06 25.87
N MET A 210 -16.33 -14.40 24.65
CA MET A 210 -17.72 -14.81 24.35
C MET A 210 -17.96 -16.32 24.50
N ALA A 211 -16.90 -17.13 24.52
CA ALA A 211 -16.97 -18.59 24.73
C ALA A 211 -16.85 -19.01 26.21
N GLY A 212 -16.61 -18.05 27.11
CA GLY A 212 -16.38 -18.26 28.54
C GLY A 212 -17.45 -17.67 29.47
N MET A 213 -18.60 -17.24 28.96
CA MET A 213 -19.74 -16.87 29.82
C MET A 213 -20.62 -18.11 30.03
N PRO A 214 -20.95 -18.50 31.28
CA PRO A 214 -21.93 -19.55 31.57
C PRO A 214 -23.34 -19.16 31.12
#